data_AF-A0A401PIM3-F1
#
_entry.id   AF-A0A401PIM3-F1
#
_cell.length_a   1.000
_cell.length_b   1.000
_cell.length_c   1.000
_cell.angle_alpha   90.00
_cell.angle_beta   90.00
_cell.angle_gamma   90.00
#
_symmetry.space_group_name_H-M   'P 1'
#
loop_
_entity.id
_entity.type
_entity.pdbx_description
1 polymer ?
#
loop_
_entity_poly.entity_id
_entity_poly.type
_entity_poly.pdbx_seq_one_letter_code
_entity_poly.pdbx_strand_id
1 'polypeptide(L)'
;MRQTTTTQYKSTSLSIKLAFPVNWVPGITIATDIICGFPGETEVDFQETLKLIREYKFPSLFINQFYPRPGTPAAKMEQVPAQVKKQRTRVLSQLFQSYTPYDSTIGEKQQVLITEESFDGQYYVAHNKFYEQVLVPKQPELLGKMIEVDIYEAGKHFMKGKPAQNGKIHTPSIVKPLLKGEVSGMTEEIKTLSKNGTALPARCTGERSFSASLFPWNVKGPRVKIVSVSLAVLAVITAVTMAIFR
;
A
#
# COMPACT_ATOMS: atom_id res chain seq x y z
N MET A 1 16.39 6.74 21.67
CA MET A 1 14.95 6.47 21.41
C MET A 1 14.18 7.71 21.86
N ARG A 2 13.71 8.55 20.93
CA ARG A 2 13.06 9.83 21.27
C ARG A 2 11.67 9.55 21.84
N GLN A 3 11.49 9.83 23.12
CA GLN A 3 10.18 9.88 23.76
C GLN A 3 9.42 11.07 23.16
N THR A 4 8.42 10.80 22.31
CA THR A 4 7.53 11.85 21.78
C THR A 4 6.21 11.79 22.53
N THR A 5 5.83 12.97 23.02
CA THR A 5 4.74 13.26 23.95
C THR A 5 3.37 12.86 23.42
N THR A 6 2.57 12.30 24.32
CA THR A 6 1.29 11.62 24.09
C THR A 6 0.11 12.56 23.80
N THR A 7 0.26 13.38 22.75
CA THR A 7 -0.78 14.31 22.27
C THR A 7 -0.89 14.33 20.73
N GLN A 8 -0.10 13.53 20.02
CA GLN A 8 0.16 13.76 18.59
C GLN A 8 -0.77 13.07 17.58
N TYR A 9 -1.82 12.39 18.00
CA TYR A 9 -2.76 11.77 17.07
C TYR A 9 -4.20 12.13 17.41
N LYS A 10 -4.52 13.43 17.33
CA LYS A 10 -5.91 13.83 17.07
C LYS A 10 -6.32 13.23 15.72
N SER A 11 -7.57 12.75 15.61
CA SER A 11 -8.09 12.07 14.42
C SER A 11 -7.84 12.83 13.10
N THR A 12 -7.87 14.17 13.13
CA THR A 12 -7.55 15.02 11.98
C THR A 12 -6.13 14.80 11.44
N SER A 13 -5.13 14.65 12.31
CA SER A 13 -3.75 14.37 11.92
C SER A 13 -3.58 12.96 11.36
N LEU A 14 -4.41 12.01 11.80
CA LEU A 14 -4.40 10.63 11.30
C LEU A 14 -5.07 10.55 9.92
N SER A 15 -6.16 11.28 9.71
CA SER A 15 -6.85 11.39 8.42
C SER A 15 -5.91 11.90 7.31
N ILE A 16 -5.14 12.96 7.60
CA ILE A 16 -4.15 13.50 6.64
C ILE A 16 -3.05 12.46 6.32
N LYS A 17 -2.60 11.72 7.33
CA LYS A 17 -1.57 10.68 7.16
C LYS A 17 -2.08 9.48 6.36
N LEU A 18 -3.37 9.15 6.45
CA LEU A 18 -4.00 8.06 5.69
C LEU A 18 -4.36 8.49 4.26
N ALA A 19 -4.69 9.76 4.03
CA ALA A 19 -5.02 10.27 2.70
C ALA A 19 -3.88 10.09 1.69
N PHE A 20 -2.63 10.23 2.11
CA PHE A 20 -1.48 10.03 1.22
C PHE A 20 -1.39 8.59 0.67
N PRO A 21 -1.16 7.54 1.47
CA PRO A 21 -1.01 6.19 0.94
C PRO A 21 -2.23 5.72 0.13
N VAL A 22 -3.44 6.04 0.56
CA VAL A 22 -4.68 5.64 -0.14
C VAL A 22 -4.78 6.26 -1.53
N ASN A 23 -4.39 7.53 -1.69
CA ASN A 23 -4.47 8.22 -2.98
C ASN A 23 -3.32 7.87 -3.93
N TRP A 24 -2.14 7.52 -3.41
CA TRP A 24 -0.94 7.29 -4.22
C TRP A 24 -0.66 5.81 -4.49
N VAL A 25 -1.21 4.88 -3.69
CA VAL A 25 -1.02 3.43 -3.84
C VAL A 25 -2.37 2.74 -4.01
N PRO A 26 -2.86 2.58 -5.25
CA PRO A 26 -4.15 1.95 -5.52
C PRO A 26 -4.23 0.53 -4.96
N GLY A 27 -5.33 0.26 -4.24
CA GLY A 27 -5.61 -1.04 -3.63
C GLY A 27 -4.83 -1.34 -2.35
N ILE A 28 -4.16 -0.36 -1.74
CA ILE A 28 -3.46 -0.59 -0.46
C ILE A 28 -4.42 -1.06 0.64
N THR A 29 -4.07 -2.18 1.28
CA THR A 29 -4.76 -2.69 2.46
C THR A 29 -4.13 -2.08 3.71
N ILE A 30 -4.93 -1.38 4.51
CA ILE A 30 -4.48 -0.75 5.76
C ILE A 30 -5.03 -1.55 6.93
N ALA A 31 -4.12 -2.11 7.74
CA ALA A 31 -4.42 -2.68 9.03
C ALA A 31 -4.07 -1.69 10.14
N THR A 32 -4.92 -1.55 11.15
CA THR A 32 -4.66 -0.60 12.25
C THR A 32 -5.21 -1.07 13.60
N ASP A 33 -4.58 -0.60 14.67
CA ASP A 33 -4.97 -0.82 16.06
C ASP A 33 -5.56 0.47 16.63
N ILE A 34 -6.75 0.40 17.22
CA ILE A 34 -7.41 1.50 17.92
C ILE A 34 -7.53 1.16 19.40
N ILE A 35 -7.06 2.09 20.25
CA ILE A 35 -7.16 1.99 21.69
C ILE A 35 -8.24 2.97 22.18
N CYS A 36 -9.31 2.43 22.75
CA CYS A 36 -10.41 3.20 23.32
C CYS A 36 -10.10 3.59 24.77
N GLY A 37 -10.47 4.79 25.17
CA GLY A 37 -10.36 5.22 26.56
C GLY A 37 -8.96 5.63 26.97
N PHE A 38 -8.14 6.09 26.02
CA PHE A 38 -6.86 6.69 26.36
C PHE A 38 -7.08 7.86 27.35
N PRO A 39 -6.23 8.04 28.38
CA PRO A 39 -6.39 9.12 29.35
C PRO A 39 -6.49 10.50 28.67
N GLY A 40 -7.57 11.23 28.94
CA GLY A 40 -7.89 12.51 28.29
C GLY A 40 -8.72 12.42 27.00
N GLU A 41 -9.13 11.23 26.55
CA GLU A 41 -9.98 11.05 25.35
C GLU A 41 -11.39 11.66 25.57
N THR A 42 -11.70 12.70 24.81
CA THR A 42 -13.00 13.38 24.86
C THR A 42 -14.04 12.69 23.99
N GLU A 43 -15.31 13.08 24.12
CA GLU A 43 -16.35 12.59 23.22
C GLU A 43 -16.14 13.03 21.77
N VAL A 44 -15.60 14.23 21.55
CA VAL A 44 -15.29 14.74 20.21
C VAL A 44 -14.22 13.86 19.55
N ASP A 45 -13.16 13.49 20.28
CA ASP A 45 -12.10 12.61 19.76
C ASP A 45 -12.65 11.23 19.37
N PHE A 46 -13.57 10.70 20.17
CA PHE A 46 -14.24 9.43 19.89
C PHE A 46 -15.12 9.50 18.63
N GLN A 47 -15.91 10.57 18.46
CA GLN A 47 -16.73 10.77 17.27
C GLN A 47 -15.88 10.92 15.99
N GLU A 48 -14.75 11.61 16.08
CA GLU A 48 -13.82 11.71 14.95
C GLU A 48 -13.16 10.37 14.61
N THR A 49 -12.94 9.49 15.60
CA THR A 49 -12.46 8.12 15.37
C THR A 49 -13.52 7.29 14.64
N LEU A 50 -14.80 7.40 15.03
CA LEU A 50 -15.90 6.75 14.32
C LEU A 50 -16.02 7.24 12.88
N LYS A 51 -15.87 8.55 12.65
CA LYS A 51 -15.87 9.14 11.31
C LYS A 51 -14.76 8.55 10.45
N LEU A 52 -13.54 8.46 10.97
CA LEU A 52 -12.41 7.87 10.26
C LEU A 52 -12.68 6.43 9.81
N ILE A 53 -13.23 5.60 10.68
CA ILE A 53 -13.54 4.20 10.34
C ILE A 53 -14.65 4.11 9.29
N ARG A 54 -15.66 4.97 9.36
CA ARG A 54 -16.74 5.04 8.34
C ARG A 54 -16.20 5.44 6.97
N GLU A 55 -15.25 6.37 6.95
CA GLU A 55 -14.65 6.90 5.72
C GLU A 55 -13.74 5.87 5.05
N TYR A 56 -12.81 5.30 5.79
CA TYR A 56 -11.79 4.41 5.22
C TYR A 56 -12.19 2.93 5.17
N LYS A 57 -13.23 2.52 5.93
CA LYS A 57 -13.73 1.13 6.00
C LYS A 57 -12.61 0.10 6.08
N PHE A 58 -11.73 0.24 7.06
CA PHE A 58 -10.53 -0.59 7.21
C PHE A 58 -10.84 -2.10 7.08
N PRO A 59 -10.08 -2.84 6.26
CA PRO A 59 -10.26 -4.29 6.12
C PRO A 59 -9.83 -5.06 7.37
N SER A 60 -8.79 -4.57 8.07
CA SER A 60 -8.28 -5.17 9.30
C SER A 60 -8.18 -4.11 10.39
N LEU A 61 -8.96 -4.28 11.46
CA LEU A 61 -9.07 -3.33 12.55
C LEU A 61 -9.10 -4.04 13.90
N PHE A 62 -8.14 -3.73 14.76
CA PHE A 62 -8.07 -4.26 16.12
C PHE A 62 -8.52 -3.18 17.10
N ILE A 63 -9.52 -3.50 17.92
CA ILE A 63 -10.13 -2.53 18.85
C ILE A 63 -9.89 -3.00 20.28
N ASN A 64 -9.06 -2.27 21.00
CA ASN A 64 -8.64 -2.60 22.36
C ASN A 64 -9.05 -1.50 23.34
N GLN A 65 -9.18 -1.84 24.62
CA GLN A 65 -9.36 -0.85 25.69
C GLN A 65 -8.00 -0.43 26.25
N PHE A 66 -7.87 0.85 26.64
CA PHE A 66 -6.68 1.31 27.33
C PHE A 66 -6.56 0.66 28.71
N TYR A 67 -5.40 0.05 28.95
CA TYR A 67 -4.99 -0.48 30.24
C TYR A 67 -3.72 0.24 30.72
N PRO A 68 -3.75 0.94 31.88
CA PRO A 68 -2.61 1.69 32.38
C PRO A 68 -1.46 0.74 32.72
N ARG A 69 -0.28 1.01 32.16
CA ARG A 69 0.95 0.25 32.46
C ARG A 69 1.76 1.00 33.53
N PRO A 70 2.13 0.35 34.65
CA PRO A 70 2.92 0.98 35.70
C PRO A 70 4.19 1.65 35.14
N GLY A 71 4.50 2.84 35.64
CA GLY A 71 5.68 3.62 35.22
C GLY A 71 5.51 4.47 33.96
N THR A 72 4.39 4.35 33.23
CA THR A 72 4.13 5.20 32.06
C THR A 72 3.52 6.55 32.44
N PRO A 73 3.74 7.64 31.66
CA PRO A 73 3.05 8.91 31.87
C PRO A 73 1.52 8.76 31.83
N ALA A 74 1.01 7.94 30.91
CA ALA A 74 -0.41 7.68 30.76
C ALA A 74 -1.04 7.03 31.99
N ALA A 75 -0.29 6.24 32.77
CA ALA A 75 -0.79 5.66 34.02
C ALA A 75 -0.99 6.71 35.13
N LYS A 76 -0.34 7.89 35.04
CA LYS A 76 -0.47 8.99 36.00
C LYS A 76 -1.53 10.02 35.60
N MET A 77 -2.05 9.94 34.38
CA MET A 77 -3.10 10.82 33.88
C MET A 77 -4.47 10.44 34.43
N GLU A 78 -5.43 11.37 34.37
CA GLU A 78 -6.82 11.08 34.72
C GLU A 78 -7.41 10.04 33.75
N GLN A 79 -7.90 8.94 34.32
CA GLN A 79 -8.35 7.79 33.54
C GLN A 79 -9.80 7.96 33.09
N VAL A 80 -10.08 7.54 31.86
CA VAL A 80 -11.47 7.41 31.39
C VAL A 80 -12.17 6.28 32.17
N PRO A 81 -13.39 6.51 32.70
CA PRO A 81 -14.14 5.49 33.44
C PRO A 81 -14.32 4.19 32.66
N ALA A 82 -14.18 3.04 33.34
CA ALA A 82 -14.23 1.72 32.71
C ALA A 82 -15.53 1.47 31.91
N GLN A 83 -16.66 2.00 32.38
CA GLN A 83 -17.95 1.90 31.68
C GLN A 83 -17.91 2.62 30.31
N VAL A 84 -17.31 3.81 30.25
CA VAL A 84 -17.14 4.57 29.00
C VAL A 84 -16.22 3.82 28.03
N LYS A 85 -15.09 3.27 28.51
CA LYS A 85 -14.19 2.45 27.68
C LYS A 85 -14.90 1.26 27.07
N LYS A 86 -15.68 0.54 27.88
CA LYS A 86 -16.49 -0.62 27.44
C LYS A 86 -17.55 -0.21 26.41
N GLN A 87 -18.24 0.90 26.64
CA GLN A 87 -19.23 1.42 25.68
C GLN A 87 -18.58 1.77 24.35
N ARG A 88 -17.47 2.52 24.36
CA ARG A 88 -16.74 2.95 23.16
C ARG A 88 -16.25 1.77 22.34
N THR A 89 -15.62 0.79 22.97
CA THR A 89 -15.20 -0.45 22.31
C THR A 89 -16.38 -1.17 21.67
N ARG A 90 -17.52 -1.31 22.38
CA ARG A 90 -18.71 -1.95 21.82
C ARG A 90 -19.21 -1.22 20.56
N VAL A 91 -19.30 0.10 20.60
CA VAL A 91 -19.76 0.91 19.47
C VAL A 91 -18.81 0.79 18.27
N LEU A 92 -17.50 0.85 18.51
CA LEU A 92 -16.49 0.67 17.44
C LEU A 92 -16.54 -0.74 16.85
N SER A 93 -16.68 -1.78 17.67
CA SER A 93 -16.80 -3.16 17.20
C SER A 93 -18.08 -3.35 16.38
N GLN A 94 -19.20 -2.74 16.77
CA GLN A 94 -20.44 -2.76 16.01
C GLN A 94 -20.30 -2.05 14.66
N LEU A 95 -19.64 -0.89 14.64
CA LEU A 95 -19.34 -0.17 13.40
C LEU A 95 -18.43 -1.00 12.49
N PHE A 96 -17.37 -1.59 13.04
CA PHE A 96 -16.50 -2.46 12.26
C PHE A 96 -17.28 -3.62 11.66
N GLN A 97 -18.15 -4.27 12.42
CA GLN A 97 -18.96 -5.40 11.95
C GLN A 97 -20.03 -4.99 10.92
N SER A 98 -20.40 -3.71 10.85
CA SER A 98 -21.51 -3.26 9.99
C SER A 98 -21.14 -3.14 8.51
N TYR A 99 -19.87 -3.25 8.14
CA TYR A 99 -19.42 -3.14 6.75
C TYR A 99 -18.55 -4.33 6.33
N THR A 100 -18.54 -4.58 5.03
CA THR A 100 -17.83 -5.67 4.36
C THR A 100 -16.79 -5.07 3.40
N PRO A 101 -15.49 -5.16 3.72
CA PRO A 101 -14.45 -4.44 2.97
C PRO A 101 -14.16 -5.03 1.59
N TYR A 102 -14.51 -6.30 1.36
CA TYR A 102 -14.14 -7.05 0.16
C TYR A 102 -15.30 -7.30 -0.81
N ASP A 103 -16.51 -6.76 -0.58
CA ASP A 103 -17.66 -7.06 -1.45
C ASP A 103 -17.43 -6.62 -2.91
N SER A 104 -16.65 -5.56 -3.12
CA SER A 104 -16.31 -5.08 -4.46
C SER A 104 -15.35 -5.98 -5.22
N THR A 105 -14.69 -6.94 -4.56
CA THR A 105 -13.72 -7.84 -5.21
C THR A 105 -14.37 -9.08 -5.81
N ILE A 106 -15.66 -9.32 -5.53
CA ILE A 106 -16.40 -10.45 -6.09
C ILE A 106 -16.46 -10.31 -7.62
N GLY A 107 -16.04 -11.36 -8.33
CA GLY A 107 -15.93 -11.37 -9.79
C GLY A 107 -14.58 -10.90 -10.33
N GLU A 108 -13.67 -10.41 -9.47
CA GLU A 108 -12.32 -10.08 -9.89
C GLU A 108 -11.44 -11.31 -10.05
N LYS A 109 -10.44 -11.19 -10.94
CA LYS A 109 -9.33 -12.12 -11.06
C LYS A 109 -8.13 -11.60 -10.29
N GLN A 110 -7.59 -12.42 -9.39
CA GLN A 110 -6.44 -12.04 -8.57
C GLN A 110 -5.34 -13.11 -8.63
N GLN A 111 -4.08 -12.66 -8.61
CA GLN A 111 -2.94 -13.56 -8.41
C GLN A 111 -2.70 -13.75 -6.92
N VAL A 112 -2.57 -15.00 -6.50
CA VAL A 112 -2.40 -15.37 -5.09
C VAL A 112 -1.28 -16.38 -4.90
N LEU A 113 -0.53 -16.26 -3.81
CA LEU A 113 0.43 -17.25 -3.35
C LEU A 113 -0.23 -18.19 -2.36
N ILE A 114 -0.22 -19.49 -2.63
CA ILE A 114 -0.73 -20.49 -1.68
C ILE A 114 0.38 -20.87 -0.70
N THR A 115 0.15 -20.67 0.59
CA THR A 115 1.16 -20.82 1.64
C THR A 115 0.87 -21.96 2.60
N GLU A 116 -0.37 -22.12 3.02
CA GLU A 116 -0.72 -23.01 4.14
C GLU A 116 -2.11 -23.66 3.97
N GLU A 117 -2.35 -24.69 4.77
CA GLU A 117 -3.66 -25.36 4.86
C GLU A 117 -4.56 -24.65 5.87
N SER A 118 -5.84 -24.52 5.55
CA SER A 118 -6.81 -23.95 6.48
C SER A 118 -7.08 -24.89 7.67
N PHE A 119 -7.57 -24.34 8.77
CA PHE A 119 -7.84 -25.11 9.99
C PHE A 119 -8.89 -26.22 9.81
N ASP A 120 -9.85 -26.04 8.91
CA ASP A 120 -10.88 -27.04 8.55
C ASP A 120 -10.39 -28.10 7.55
N GLY A 121 -9.18 -27.93 7.00
CA GLY A 121 -8.55 -28.84 6.04
C GLY A 121 -9.22 -28.90 4.65
N GLN A 122 -10.24 -28.08 4.40
CA GLN A 122 -11.00 -28.07 3.14
C GLN A 122 -10.40 -27.10 2.10
N TYR A 123 -9.64 -26.11 2.56
CA TYR A 123 -9.07 -25.06 1.74
C TYR A 123 -7.57 -24.95 1.94
N TYR A 124 -6.92 -24.27 1.00
CA TYR A 124 -5.65 -23.62 1.23
C TYR A 124 -5.86 -22.13 1.49
N VAL A 125 -5.03 -21.59 2.35
CA VAL A 125 -4.92 -20.16 2.58
C VAL A 125 -3.89 -19.61 1.59
N ALA A 126 -4.33 -18.62 0.82
CA ALA A 126 -3.50 -17.90 -0.13
C ALA A 126 -3.52 -16.40 0.17
N HIS A 127 -2.48 -15.70 -0.27
CA HIS A 127 -2.38 -14.25 -0.12
C HIS A 127 -2.21 -13.57 -1.47
N ASN A 128 -3.01 -12.54 -1.73
CA ASN A 128 -2.84 -11.70 -2.92
C ASN A 128 -1.68 -10.70 -2.74
N LYS A 129 -1.45 -9.85 -3.75
CA LYS A 129 -0.40 -8.81 -3.70
C LYS A 129 -0.58 -7.78 -2.57
N PHE A 130 -1.79 -7.65 -2.04
CA PHE A 130 -2.14 -6.77 -0.93
C PHE A 130 -2.08 -7.49 0.43
N TYR A 131 -1.64 -8.75 0.42
CA TYR A 131 -1.56 -9.65 1.57
C TYR A 131 -2.93 -10.03 2.15
N GLU A 132 -4.01 -9.81 1.40
CA GLU A 132 -5.36 -10.20 1.79
C GLU A 132 -5.55 -11.70 1.62
N GLN A 133 -6.30 -12.29 2.55
CA GLN A 133 -6.50 -13.73 2.62
C GLN A 133 -7.54 -14.21 1.60
N VAL A 134 -7.16 -15.19 0.78
CA VAL A 134 -8.02 -15.86 -0.19
C VAL A 134 -8.01 -17.35 0.07
N LEU A 135 -9.18 -17.93 0.35
CA LEU A 135 -9.37 -19.36 0.53
C LEU A 135 -9.57 -20.01 -0.84
N VAL A 136 -8.72 -20.99 -1.16
CA VAL A 136 -8.74 -21.72 -2.43
C VAL A 136 -9.08 -23.19 -2.14
N PRO A 137 -10.01 -23.83 -2.87
CA PRO A 137 -10.30 -25.26 -2.69
C PRO A 137 -9.03 -26.12 -2.73
N LYS A 138 -8.90 -27.04 -1.77
CA LYS A 138 -7.69 -27.84 -1.61
C LYS A 138 -7.45 -28.76 -2.81
N GLN A 139 -6.30 -28.59 -3.46
CA GLN A 139 -5.80 -29.46 -4.53
C GLN A 139 -4.29 -29.68 -4.31
N PRO A 140 -3.83 -30.91 -4.02
CA PRO A 140 -2.46 -31.18 -3.52
C PRO A 140 -1.33 -30.55 -4.35
N GLU A 141 -1.56 -30.37 -5.64
CA GLU A 141 -0.62 -29.79 -6.59
C GLU A 141 -0.46 -28.26 -6.52
N LEU A 142 -1.23 -27.57 -5.67
CA LEU A 142 -1.23 -26.10 -5.62
C LEU A 142 -0.42 -25.51 -4.45
N LEU A 143 -0.14 -26.28 -3.40
CA LEU A 143 0.58 -25.78 -2.22
C LEU A 143 1.97 -25.24 -2.62
N GLY A 144 2.31 -24.03 -2.16
CA GLY A 144 3.57 -23.37 -2.47
C GLY A 144 3.65 -22.76 -3.87
N LYS A 145 2.54 -22.71 -4.63
CA LYS A 145 2.51 -22.13 -5.98
C LYS A 145 1.75 -20.80 -6.01
N MET A 146 2.10 -19.97 -6.98
CA MET A 146 1.33 -18.79 -7.38
C MET A 146 0.30 -19.21 -8.42
N ILE A 147 -0.96 -18.82 -8.23
CA ILE A 147 -2.04 -19.10 -9.18
C ILE A 147 -2.92 -17.86 -9.41
N GLU A 148 -3.64 -17.84 -10.52
CA GLU A 148 -4.72 -16.90 -10.75
C GLU A 148 -6.05 -17.52 -10.30
N VAL A 149 -6.82 -16.76 -9.52
CA VAL A 149 -8.11 -17.18 -8.98
C VAL A 149 -9.23 -16.21 -9.36
N ASP A 150 -10.41 -16.75 -9.64
CA ASP A 150 -11.65 -16.01 -9.77
C ASP A 150 -12.31 -15.91 -8.38
N ILE A 151 -12.45 -14.71 -7.83
CA ILE A 151 -13.11 -14.48 -6.54
C ILE A 151 -14.63 -14.64 -6.72
N TYR A 152 -15.25 -15.50 -5.92
CA TYR A 152 -16.70 -15.79 -6.00
C TYR A 152 -17.47 -15.48 -4.72
N GLU A 153 -16.77 -15.32 -3.58
CA GLU A 153 -17.39 -15.00 -2.30
C GLU A 153 -16.44 -14.10 -1.50
N ALA A 154 -17.00 -13.13 -0.79
CA ALA A 154 -16.28 -12.28 0.14
C ALA A 154 -16.89 -12.41 1.53
N GLY A 155 -16.04 -12.70 2.52
CA GLY A 155 -16.37 -12.65 3.94
C GLY A 155 -15.85 -11.37 4.58
N LYS A 156 -16.00 -11.26 5.90
CA LYS A 156 -15.50 -10.09 6.65
C LYS A 156 -13.97 -9.99 6.66
N HIS A 157 -13.29 -11.15 6.74
CA HIS A 157 -11.84 -11.26 6.94
C HIS A 157 -11.12 -12.04 5.85
N PHE A 158 -11.85 -12.59 4.88
CA PHE A 158 -11.31 -13.45 3.84
C PHE A 158 -12.12 -13.28 2.56
N MET A 159 -11.56 -13.72 1.46
CA MET A 159 -12.26 -13.98 0.20
C MET A 159 -12.20 -15.48 -0.10
N LYS A 160 -13.09 -15.99 -0.94
CA LYS A 160 -12.94 -17.33 -1.54
C LYS A 160 -12.75 -17.19 -3.05
N GLY A 161 -11.72 -17.87 -3.54
CA GLY A 161 -11.37 -17.90 -4.95
C GLY A 161 -11.30 -19.33 -5.46
N LYS A 162 -11.67 -19.53 -6.73
CA LYS A 162 -11.45 -20.80 -7.43
C LYS A 162 -10.35 -20.61 -8.48
N PRO A 163 -9.49 -21.61 -8.74
CA PRO A 163 -8.50 -21.52 -9.81
C PRO A 163 -9.18 -21.14 -11.14
N ALA A 164 -8.64 -20.13 -11.83
CA ALA A 164 -9.15 -19.73 -13.14
C ALA A 164 -8.90 -20.84 -14.18
N GLN A 165 -9.85 -21.09 -15.08
CA GLN A 165 -9.80 -22.22 -16.03
C GLN A 165 -8.52 -22.28 -16.88
N ASN A 166 -7.94 -21.13 -17.23
CA ASN A 166 -6.69 -20.99 -17.97
C ASN A 166 -5.62 -20.25 -17.15
N GLY A 167 -5.73 -20.29 -15.82
CA GLY A 167 -4.82 -19.60 -14.91
C GLY A 167 -3.41 -20.16 -14.99
N LYS A 168 -2.41 -19.28 -15.12
CA LYS A 168 -1.00 -19.69 -15.10
C LYS A 168 -0.63 -20.11 -13.69
N ILE A 169 -0.25 -21.38 -13.52
CA ILE A 169 0.35 -21.87 -12.29
C ILE A 169 1.85 -21.65 -12.39
N HIS A 170 2.40 -20.86 -11.48
CA HIS A 170 3.84 -20.59 -11.43
C HIS A 170 4.39 -20.96 -10.06
N THR A 171 5.35 -21.88 -10.01
CA THR A 171 6.13 -22.11 -8.80
C THR A 171 7.09 -20.93 -8.64
N PRO A 172 7.05 -20.16 -7.53
CA PRO A 172 8.06 -19.16 -7.21
C PRO A 172 9.39 -19.88 -6.97
N SER A 173 10.04 -20.27 -8.06
CA SER A 173 11.29 -21.01 -8.03
C SER A 173 12.35 -20.06 -7.54
N ILE A 174 13.23 -20.55 -6.66
CA ILE A 174 14.54 -19.96 -6.48
C ILE A 174 15.14 -19.88 -7.87
N VAL A 175 15.30 -18.66 -8.39
CA VAL A 175 15.96 -18.42 -9.68
C VAL A 175 17.23 -19.25 -9.67
N LYS A 176 17.47 -20.08 -10.70
CA LYS A 176 18.72 -20.84 -10.79
C LYS A 176 19.85 -19.86 -10.48
N PRO A 177 20.70 -20.12 -9.46
CA PRO A 177 21.73 -19.18 -9.07
C PRO A 177 22.50 -18.77 -10.31
N LEU A 178 22.76 -17.47 -10.44
CA LEU A 178 23.60 -16.96 -11.51
C LEU A 178 24.89 -17.78 -11.55
N LEU A 179 25.37 -18.10 -12.75
CA LEU A 179 26.64 -18.82 -12.86
C LEU A 179 27.74 -17.97 -12.21
N LYS A 180 28.77 -18.63 -11.66
CA LYS A 180 29.89 -17.93 -11.04
C LYS A 180 30.50 -16.92 -12.03
N GLY A 181 30.35 -15.63 -11.76
CA GLY A 181 30.80 -14.54 -12.64
C GLY A 181 29.68 -13.79 -13.37
N GLU A 182 28.43 -14.25 -13.32
CA GLU A 182 27.26 -13.53 -13.82
C GLU A 182 26.71 -12.59 -12.74
N VAL A 183 26.43 -11.34 -13.12
CA VAL A 183 25.86 -10.31 -12.25
C VAL A 183 24.47 -9.95 -12.77
N SER A 184 23.47 -9.92 -11.89
CA SER A 184 22.09 -9.56 -12.26
C SER A 184 22.04 -8.11 -12.76
N GLY A 185 21.29 -7.86 -13.84
CA GLY A 185 21.06 -6.50 -14.35
C GLY A 185 22.16 -5.91 -15.25
N MET A 186 23.16 -6.68 -15.68
CA MET A 186 24.09 -6.22 -16.72
C MET A 186 23.38 -6.15 -18.09
N THR A 187 23.42 -4.99 -18.73
CA THR A 187 23.07 -4.81 -20.14
C THR A 187 23.98 -5.67 -21.02
N GLU A 188 23.47 -6.22 -22.13
CA GLU A 188 24.24 -7.10 -23.02
C GLU A 188 25.54 -6.46 -23.55
N GLU A 189 25.59 -5.12 -23.64
CA GLU A 189 26.79 -4.34 -23.98
C GLU A 189 27.93 -4.49 -22.94
N ILE A 190 27.60 -4.61 -21.66
CA ILE A 190 28.59 -4.73 -20.57
C ILE A 190 29.11 -6.18 -20.50
N LYS A 191 28.26 -7.16 -20.81
CA LYS A 191 28.65 -8.57 -20.87
C LYS A 191 29.64 -8.87 -21.99
N THR A 192 29.51 -8.21 -23.15
CA THR A 192 30.45 -8.36 -24.28
C THR A 192 31.80 -7.69 -24.00
N LEU A 193 31.82 -6.53 -23.34
CA LEU A 193 33.04 -5.87 -22.89
C LEU A 193 33.83 -6.69 -21.87
N SER A 194 33.15 -7.33 -20.90
CA SER A 194 33.81 -8.17 -19.90
C SER A 194 34.41 -9.46 -20.49
N LYS A 195 33.85 -9.99 -21.59
CA LYS A 195 34.38 -11.19 -22.27
C LYS A 195 35.59 -10.91 -23.15
N ASN A 196 35.71 -9.69 -23.68
CA ASN A 196 36.74 -9.33 -24.65
C ASN A 196 38.02 -8.75 -24.03
N GLY A 197 38.18 -8.85 -22.70
CA GLY A 197 39.47 -8.64 -22.02
C GLY A 197 40.17 -7.31 -22.32
N THR A 198 39.44 -6.27 -22.72
CA THR A 198 40.01 -4.95 -22.99
C THR A 198 39.92 -4.12 -21.73
N ALA A 199 41.06 -4.01 -21.03
CA ALA A 199 41.21 -3.12 -19.90
C ALA A 199 40.91 -1.68 -20.34
N LEU A 200 39.92 -1.04 -19.70
CA LEU A 200 39.75 0.41 -19.81
C LEU A 200 40.94 1.08 -19.12
N PRO A 201 41.60 2.08 -19.75
CA PRO A 201 42.63 2.84 -19.07
C PRO A 201 42.00 3.63 -17.93
N ALA A 202 42.55 3.45 -16.72
CA ALA A 202 42.19 4.25 -15.55
C ALA A 202 42.50 5.72 -15.84
N ARG A 203 41.47 6.54 -16.06
CA ARG A 203 41.60 7.99 -16.09
C ARG A 203 41.08 8.56 -14.77
N CYS A 204 41.98 8.63 -13.80
CA CYS A 204 41.83 9.51 -12.65
C CYS A 204 42.08 10.95 -13.13
N THR A 205 41.02 11.74 -13.26
CA THR A 205 41.11 13.20 -13.19
C THR A 205 39.97 13.68 -12.33
N GLY A 206 40.32 14.19 -11.15
CA GLY A 206 39.40 14.92 -10.30
C GLY A 206 39.00 16.22 -11.00
N GLU A 207 37.69 16.46 -11.04
CA GLU A 207 37.04 17.76 -10.93
C GLU A 207 35.53 17.49 -10.92
N ARG A 208 34.92 17.53 -9.73
CA ARG A 208 33.46 17.58 -9.61
C ARG A 208 33.02 19.01 -9.89
N SER A 209 32.74 19.29 -11.15
CA SER A 209 31.85 20.40 -11.52
C SER A 209 30.44 19.82 -11.68
N PHE A 210 29.52 20.26 -10.82
CA PHE A 210 28.12 19.83 -10.83
C PHE A 210 27.42 20.54 -12.01
N SER A 211 27.49 19.95 -13.20
CA SER A 211 26.67 20.37 -14.34
C SER A 211 25.35 19.59 -14.33
N ALA A 212 24.27 20.31 -14.09
CA ALA A 212 22.91 19.83 -14.15
C ALA A 212 22.51 19.56 -15.61
N SER A 213 22.74 18.34 -16.11
CA SER A 213 22.11 17.86 -17.34
C SER A 213 22.14 16.34 -17.45
N LEU A 214 21.25 15.66 -16.72
CA LEU A 214 20.90 14.26 -16.96
C LEU A 214 19.37 14.09 -16.82
N PHE A 215 18.64 14.69 -17.76
CA PHE A 215 17.31 14.25 -18.15
C PHE A 215 17.43 13.57 -19.52
N PRO A 216 17.01 12.31 -19.69
CA PRO A 216 16.99 11.67 -20.99
C PRO A 216 15.66 12.00 -21.68
N TRP A 217 15.61 13.15 -22.36
CA TRP A 217 14.58 13.38 -23.38
C TRP A 217 15.21 14.05 -24.59
N ASN A 218 15.97 13.26 -25.37
CA ASN A 218 16.37 13.65 -26.71
C ASN A 218 15.23 13.32 -27.68
N VAL A 219 14.23 14.21 -27.77
CA VAL A 219 13.22 14.18 -28.84
C VAL A 219 13.44 15.42 -29.70
N LYS A 220 14.41 15.34 -30.61
CA LYS A 220 14.54 16.28 -31.72
C LYS A 220 13.58 15.85 -32.83
N GLY A 221 12.33 16.29 -32.72
CA GLY A 221 11.32 16.13 -33.77
C GLY A 221 10.65 17.47 -34.12
N PRO A 222 10.39 17.78 -35.41
CA PRO A 222 9.75 19.03 -35.84
C PRO A 222 8.35 19.26 -35.27
N ARG A 223 7.71 18.22 -34.71
CA ARG A 223 6.38 18.28 -34.11
C ARG A 223 6.31 19.07 -32.79
N VAL A 224 7.41 19.22 -32.04
CA VAL A 224 7.40 19.92 -30.74
C VAL A 224 7.34 21.45 -30.91
N LYS A 225 7.92 21.99 -31.99
CA LYS A 225 7.85 23.43 -32.29
C LYS A 225 6.41 23.89 -32.55
N ILE A 226 5.58 23.03 -33.12
CA ILE A 226 4.17 23.35 -33.43
C ILE A 226 3.32 23.43 -32.16
N VAL A 227 3.58 22.56 -31.18
CA VAL A 227 2.84 22.55 -29.89
C VAL A 227 3.21 23.77 -29.04
N SER A 228 4.49 24.15 -29.02
CA SER A 228 4.98 25.33 -28.30
C SER A 228 4.39 26.64 -28.83
N VAL A 229 4.31 26.81 -30.15
CA VAL A 229 3.70 27.99 -30.78
C VAL A 229 2.19 28.04 -30.52
N SER A 230 1.51 26.89 -30.55
CA SER A 230 0.06 26.84 -30.33
C SER A 230 -0.34 27.26 -28.91
N LEU A 231 0.45 26.88 -27.90
CA LEU A 231 0.21 27.24 -26.50
C LEU A 231 0.45 28.74 -26.25
N ALA A 232 1.46 29.32 -26.91
CA ALA A 232 1.75 30.75 -26.82
C ALA A 232 0.64 31.60 -27.46
N VAL A 233 0.12 31.19 -28.62
CA VAL A 233 -1.00 31.88 -29.27
C VAL A 233 -2.27 31.82 -28.43
N LEU A 234 -2.57 30.68 -27.80
CA LEU A 234 -3.73 30.53 -26.93
C LEU A 234 -3.64 31.45 -25.70
N ALA A 235 -2.45 31.56 -25.09
CA ALA A 235 -2.22 32.45 -23.94
C ALA A 235 -2.39 33.93 -24.29
N VAL A 236 -1.95 34.35 -25.49
CA VAL A 236 -2.16 35.72 -25.98
C VAL A 236 -3.63 35.99 -26.25
N ILE A 237 -4.34 35.04 -26.88
CA ILE A 237 -5.79 35.17 -27.13
C ILE A 237 -6.55 35.30 -25.80
N THR A 238 -6.23 34.48 -24.80
CA THR A 238 -6.88 34.55 -23.47
C THR A 238 -6.59 35.85 -22.74
N ALA A 239 -5.38 36.39 -22.88
CA ALA A 239 -5.01 37.67 -22.28
C ALA A 239 -5.76 38.85 -22.94
N VAL A 240 -5.89 38.82 -24.26
CA VAL A 240 -6.62 39.84 -25.02
C VAL A 240 -8.12 39.77 -24.75
N THR A 241 -8.71 38.57 -24.66
CA THR A 241 -10.13 38.44 -24.31
C THR A 241 -10.41 38.90 -22.89
N MET A 242 -9.54 38.60 -21.93
CA MET A 242 -9.68 39.14 -20.56
C MET A 242 -9.52 40.66 -20.48
N ALA A 243 -8.76 41.29 -21.38
CA ALA A 243 -8.61 42.74 -21.43
C ALA A 243 -9.79 43.46 -22.11
N ILE A 244 -10.50 42.80 -23.04
CA ILE A 244 -11.66 43.38 -23.74
C ILE A 244 -12.94 43.27 -22.90
N PHE A 245 -13.04 42.25 -22.03
CA PHE A 245 -14.22 42.00 -21.18
C PHE A 245 -14.09 42.57 -19.76
N ARG A 246 -13.17 43.50 -19.53
CA ARG A 246 -12.97 44.18 -18.24
C ARG A 246 -13.26 45.66 -18.33
#